data_AF-A0A6J4XUM2-F1
#
_entry.id   AF-A0A6J4XUM2-F1
#
_cell.length_a   1.000
_cell.length_b   1.000
_cell.length_c   1.000
_cell.angle_alpha   90.00
_cell.angle_beta   90.00
_cell.angle_gamma   90.00
#
_symmetry.space_group_name_H-M   'P 1'
#
loop_
_entity.id
_entity.type
_entity.pdbx_description
1 polymer ?
#
loop_
_entity_poly.entity_id
_entity_poly.type
_entity_poly.pdbx_seq_one_letter_code
_entity_poly.pdbx_strand_id
1 'polypeptide(L)'
;MGWHQGKHDVLPWFTYLLSTWRRAYREFEERAERQRPKRGAKTDLVEYALQNLIGPFGIADVEMLCPSVSRDTIRLVMNRWRKQDKLEMLAKGRDAKWQRTNIK
;
A
#
# COMPACT_ATOMS: atom_id res chain seq x y z
N MET A 1 45.43 26.18 -9.30
CA MET A 1 46.89 25.90 -9.47
C MET A 1 47.49 25.77 -8.08
N GLY A 2 47.90 24.57 -7.65
CA GLY A 2 48.34 24.30 -6.27
C GLY A 2 48.32 22.83 -5.83
N TRP A 3 47.82 21.90 -6.67
CA TRP A 3 47.69 20.47 -6.31
C TRP A 3 49.04 19.75 -6.08
N HIS A 4 50.11 20.26 -6.68
CA HIS A 4 51.45 19.66 -6.61
C HIS A 4 52.19 19.92 -5.30
N GLN A 5 51.68 20.77 -4.40
CA GLN A 5 52.38 21.20 -3.18
C GLN A 5 51.80 20.61 -1.89
N GLY A 6 50.83 19.69 -1.97
CA GLY A 6 50.25 19.01 -0.80
C GLY A 6 49.45 19.91 0.17
N LYS A 7 49.41 21.22 -0.07
CA LYS A 7 48.64 22.22 0.69
C LYS A 7 47.20 22.35 0.18
N HIS A 8 46.51 21.23 -0.04
CA HIS A 8 45.08 21.29 -0.33
C HIS A 8 44.28 20.97 0.91
N ASP A 9 43.52 21.98 1.34
CA ASP A 9 42.49 21.78 2.33
C ASP A 9 41.34 21.01 1.67
N VAL A 10 41.10 19.78 2.13
CA VAL A 10 40.04 18.90 1.65
C VAL A 10 38.67 19.27 2.25
N LEU A 11 38.67 20.11 3.29
CA LEU A 11 37.47 20.52 4.00
C LEU A 11 36.42 21.22 3.12
N PRO A 12 36.77 22.11 2.18
CA PRO A 12 35.79 22.73 1.29
C PRO A 12 35.04 21.72 0.43
N TRP A 13 35.76 20.71 -0.09
CA TRP A 13 35.17 19.64 -0.88
C TRP A 13 34.27 18.72 -0.04
N PHE A 14 34.74 18.32 1.16
CA PHE A 14 33.96 17.53 2.10
C PHE A 14 32.68 18.25 2.54
N THR A 15 32.79 19.56 2.82
CA THR A 15 31.66 20.39 3.22
C THR A 15 30.62 20.47 2.09
N TYR A 16 31.08 20.67 0.85
CA TYR A 16 30.20 20.66 -0.32
C TYR A 16 29.51 19.31 -0.52
N LEU A 17 30.25 18.21 -0.41
CA LEU A 17 29.72 16.85 -0.53
C LEU A 17 28.64 16.57 0.52
N LEU A 18 28.93 16.85 1.80
CA LEU A 18 27.98 16.65 2.90
C LEU A 18 26.74 17.53 2.76
N SER A 19 26.90 18.77 2.29
CA SER A 19 25.76 19.66 2.02
C SER A 19 24.84 19.11 0.92
N THR A 20 25.44 18.54 -0.12
CA THR A 20 24.74 17.93 -1.25
C THR A 20 23.98 16.68 -0.81
N TRP A 21 24.64 15.81 -0.04
CA TRP A 21 24.01 14.61 0.51
C TRP A 21 22.85 14.93 1.45
N ARG A 22 23.03 15.92 2.33
CA ARG A 22 21.96 16.34 3.24
C ARG A 22 20.73 16.86 2.49
N ARG A 23 20.94 17.57 1.38
CA ARG A 23 19.85 18.04 0.53
C ARG A 23 19.15 16.90 -0.18
N ALA A 24 19.90 15.96 -0.74
CA ALA A 24 19.34 14.77 -1.38
C ALA A 24 18.52 13.91 -0.39
N TYR A 25 19.00 13.75 0.85
CA TYR A 25 18.27 13.05 1.90
C TYR A 25 16.97 13.74 2.30
N ARG A 26 16.98 15.07 2.43
CA ARG A 26 15.76 15.83 2.74
C ARG A 26 14.73 15.71 1.61
N GLU A 27 15.17 15.82 0.36
CA GLU A 27 14.28 15.65 -0.80
C GLU A 27 13.72 14.21 -0.87
N PHE A 28 14.50 13.21 -0.49
CA PHE A 28 14.03 11.83 -0.38
C PHE A 28 12.99 11.68 0.73
N GLU A 29 13.26 12.20 1.92
CA GLU A 29 12.36 12.13 3.07
C GLU A 29 11.04 12.84 2.79
N GLU A 30 11.07 14.03 2.20
CA GLU A 30 9.87 14.76 1.79
C GLU A 30 9.03 13.96 0.76
N ARG A 31 9.67 13.27 -0.19
CA ARG A 31 8.97 12.42 -1.16
C ARG A 31 8.42 11.15 -0.52
N ALA A 32 9.18 10.53 0.37
CA ALA A 32 8.76 9.33 1.10
C ALA A 32 7.60 9.63 2.05
N GLU A 33 7.60 10.80 2.69
CA GLU A 33 6.51 11.23 3.55
C GLU A 33 5.24 11.59 2.77
N ARG A 34 5.39 12.16 1.56
CA ARG A 34 4.30 12.28 0.58
C ARG A 34 3.79 10.93 0.06
N GLN A 35 4.61 9.87 0.15
CA GLN A 35 4.25 8.48 -0.13
C GLN A 35 3.84 7.68 1.11
N ARG A 36 3.45 8.32 2.22
CA ARG A 36 2.69 7.59 3.24
C ARG A 36 1.46 6.98 2.57
N PRO A 37 1.23 5.65 2.68
CA PRO A 37 0.05 5.03 2.09
C PRO A 37 -1.17 5.81 2.60
N LYS A 38 -1.99 6.33 1.69
CA LYS A 38 -3.25 7.02 2.06
C LYS A 38 -3.97 6.13 3.08
N ARG A 39 -4.52 6.73 4.15
CA ARG A 39 -5.37 6.00 5.11
C ARG A 39 -6.44 5.27 4.28
N GLY A 40 -6.33 3.95 4.14
CA GLY A 40 -7.12 3.20 3.18
C GLY A 40 -6.35 2.22 2.30
N ALA A 41 -5.02 2.30 2.16
CA ALA A 41 -4.29 1.44 1.22
C ALA A 41 -4.56 -0.08 1.38
N LYS A 42 -4.70 -0.56 2.63
CA LYS A 42 -5.09 -1.97 2.89
C LYS A 42 -6.54 -2.26 2.56
N THR A 43 -7.43 -1.29 2.76
CA THR A 43 -8.84 -1.35 2.35
C THR A 43 -8.95 -1.38 0.84
N ASP A 44 -8.23 -0.50 0.14
CA ASP A 44 -8.21 -0.37 -1.32
C ASP A 44 -7.72 -1.66 -1.98
N LEU A 45 -6.72 -2.33 -1.39
CA LEU A 45 -6.27 -3.66 -1.83
C LEU A 45 -7.39 -4.71 -1.74
N VAL A 46 -8.14 -4.73 -0.64
CA VAL A 46 -9.28 -5.65 -0.49
C VAL A 46 -10.39 -5.27 -1.47
N GLU A 47 -10.70 -3.99 -1.65
CA GLU A 47 -11.69 -3.53 -2.61
C GLU A 47 -11.30 -3.93 -4.04
N TYR A 48 -10.04 -3.78 -4.41
CA TYR A 48 -9.50 -4.24 -5.70
C TYR A 48 -9.60 -5.76 -5.83
N ALA A 49 -9.25 -6.54 -4.81
CA ALA A 49 -9.39 -8.00 -4.84
C ALA A 49 -10.85 -8.42 -5.03
N LEU A 50 -11.79 -7.80 -4.31
CA LEU A 50 -13.23 -8.05 -4.45
C LEU A 50 -13.77 -7.65 -5.82
N GLN A 51 -13.19 -6.66 -6.51
CA GLN A 51 -13.56 -6.30 -7.88
C GLN A 51 -13.09 -7.35 -8.91
N ASN A 52 -11.92 -7.95 -8.69
CA ASN A 52 -11.31 -8.89 -9.62
C ASN A 52 -11.76 -10.35 -9.41
N LEU A 53 -12.40 -10.66 -8.28
CA LEU A 53 -12.99 -11.98 -8.05
C LEU A 53 -14.19 -12.21 -8.97
N ILE A 54 -14.09 -13.26 -9.80
CA ILE A 54 -15.14 -13.67 -10.73
C ILE A 54 -15.83 -14.92 -10.15
N GLY A 55 -17.12 -14.80 -9.85
CA GLY A 55 -17.94 -15.90 -9.33
C GLY A 55 -18.07 -15.92 -7.80
N PRO A 56 -18.62 -17.01 -7.23
CA PRO A 56 -18.77 -17.18 -5.79
C PRO A 56 -17.43 -17.33 -5.07
N PHE A 57 -17.18 -16.52 -4.03
CA PHE A 57 -15.94 -16.57 -3.26
C PHE A 57 -16.19 -16.58 -1.75
N GLY A 58 -15.28 -17.16 -0.99
CA GLY A 58 -15.24 -17.14 0.47
C GLY A 58 -14.23 -16.13 1.02
N ILE A 59 -14.19 -15.98 2.34
CA ILE A 59 -13.19 -15.12 3.02
C ILE A 59 -11.77 -15.65 2.78
N ALA A 60 -11.59 -16.97 2.72
CA ALA A 60 -10.28 -17.60 2.49
C ALA A 60 -9.72 -17.26 1.09
N ASP A 61 -10.58 -17.12 0.08
CA ASP A 61 -10.16 -16.75 -1.28
C ASP A 61 -9.64 -15.30 -1.31
N VAL A 62 -10.30 -14.40 -0.57
CA VAL A 62 -9.84 -13.00 -0.42
C VAL A 62 -8.53 -12.93 0.38
N GLU A 63 -8.38 -13.77 1.40
CA GLU A 63 -7.15 -13.89 2.20
C GLU A 63 -5.97 -14.37 1.35
N MET A 64 -6.20 -15.32 0.43
CA MET A 64 -5.19 -15.80 -0.52
C MET A 64 -4.73 -14.69 -1.48
N LEU A 65 -5.64 -13.79 -1.89
CA LEU A 65 -5.32 -12.66 -2.76
C LEU A 65 -4.66 -11.49 -2.02
N CYS A 66 -4.84 -11.38 -0.71
CA CYS A 66 -4.37 -10.27 0.11
C CYS A 66 -3.69 -10.76 1.41
N PRO A 67 -2.53 -11.45 1.32
CA PRO A 67 -1.86 -12.02 2.50
C PRO A 67 -1.32 -10.97 3.49
N SER A 68 -1.19 -9.72 3.07
CA SER A 68 -0.72 -8.59 3.89
C SER A 68 -1.83 -7.89 4.69
N VAL A 69 -3.09 -8.30 4.49
CA VAL A 69 -4.27 -7.68 5.11
C VAL A 69 -4.86 -8.62 6.16
N SER A 70 -5.21 -8.09 7.34
CA SER A 70 -5.80 -8.91 8.40
C SER A 70 -7.22 -9.35 8.05
N ARG A 71 -7.60 -10.53 8.51
CA ARG A 71 -8.95 -11.08 8.35
C ARG A 71 -10.06 -10.16 8.85
N ASP A 72 -9.80 -9.37 9.90
CA ASP A 72 -10.75 -8.38 10.42
C ASP A 72 -10.95 -7.21 9.47
N THR A 73 -9.90 -6.78 8.77
CA THR A 73 -9.98 -5.74 7.74
C THR A 73 -10.79 -6.25 6.55
N ILE A 74 -10.55 -7.50 6.12
CA ILE A 74 -11.34 -8.15 5.06
C ILE A 74 -12.83 -8.17 5.43
N ARG A 75 -13.17 -8.61 6.65
CA ARG A 75 -14.56 -8.58 7.15
C ARG A 75 -15.15 -7.18 7.18
N LEU A 76 -14.37 -6.17 7.58
CA LEU A 76 -14.81 -4.77 7.61
C LEU A 76 -15.17 -4.27 6.21
N VAL A 77 -14.32 -4.53 5.21
CA VAL A 77 -14.58 -4.14 3.81
C VAL A 77 -15.77 -4.89 3.24
N MET A 78 -15.85 -6.21 3.44
CA MET A 78 -16.98 -7.02 2.96
C MET A 78 -18.31 -6.58 3.61
N ASN A 79 -18.32 -6.26 4.90
CA ASN A 79 -19.50 -5.71 5.57
C ASN A 79 -19.90 -4.35 5.02
N ARG A 80 -18.93 -3.49 4.67
CA ARG A 80 -19.20 -2.21 4.02
C ARG A 80 -19.83 -2.42 2.64
N TRP A 81 -19.29 -3.32 1.82
CA TRP A 81 -19.83 -3.62 0.50
C TRP A 81 -21.22 -4.26 0.56
N ARG A 82 -21.48 -5.09 1.57
CA ARG A 82 -22.82 -5.61 1.86
C ARG A 82 -23.81 -4.48 2.18
N LYS A 83 -23.40 -3.47 2.98
CA LYS A 83 -24.23 -2.28 3.24
C LYS A 83 -24.45 -1.40 2.01
N GLN A 84 -23.63 -1.55 0.98
CA GLN A 84 -23.75 -0.86 -0.30
C GLN A 84 -24.49 -1.69 -1.35
N ASP A 85 -25.10 -2.81 -0.96
CA ASP A 85 -25.79 -3.76 -1.84
C ASP A 85 -24.94 -4.27 -3.01
N LYS A 86 -23.61 -4.32 -2.82
CA LYS A 86 -22.65 -4.85 -3.81
C LYS A 86 -22.34 -6.34 -3.62
N LEU A 87 -22.71 -6.91 -2.48
CA LEU A 87 -22.43 -8.31 -2.12
C LEU A 87 -23.68 -9.00 -1.59
N GLU A 88 -23.97 -10.15 -2.19
CA GLU A 88 -25.00 -11.09 -1.75
C GLU A 88 -24.37 -12.35 -1.15
N MET A 89 -25.02 -12.89 -0.12
CA MET A 89 -24.62 -14.13 0.53
C MET A 89 -25.36 -15.29 -0.15
N LEU A 90 -24.61 -16.21 -0.75
CA LEU A 90 -25.17 -17.39 -1.41
C LEU A 90 -25.41 -18.55 -0.44
N ALA A 91 -24.55 -18.71 0.56
CA ALA A 91 -24.62 -19.80 1.52
C ALA A 91 -24.30 -19.31 2.93
N LYS A 92 -25.03 -19.85 3.92
CA LYS A 92 -24.88 -19.53 5.35
C LYS A 92 -24.22 -20.71 6.05
N GLY A 93 -23.04 -20.54 6.63
CA GLY A 93 -22.32 -21.62 7.33
C GLY A 93 -20.80 -21.45 7.37
N ARG A 94 -20.08 -22.55 7.65
CA ARG A 94 -18.60 -22.61 7.68
C ARG A 94 -17.99 -22.21 6.33
N ASP A 95 -18.68 -22.57 5.24
CA ASP A 95 -18.36 -22.21 3.86
C ASP A 95 -19.28 -21.10 3.35
N ALA A 96 -19.36 -19.99 4.10
CA ALA A 96 -20.11 -18.83 3.64
C ALA A 96 -19.52 -18.31 2.32
N LYS A 97 -20.29 -18.47 1.23
CA LYS A 97 -19.95 -17.96 -0.09
C LYS A 97 -20.67 -16.66 -0.35
N TRP A 98 -19.95 -15.75 -0.97
CA TRP A 98 -20.39 -14.43 -1.36
C TRP A 98 -20.35 -14.33 -2.87
N GLN A 99 -21.28 -13.59 -3.44
CA GLN A 99 -21.27 -13.24 -4.85
C GLN A 99 -21.49 -11.74 -4.98
N ARG A 100 -20.78 -11.13 -5.92
CA ARG A 100 -21.02 -9.74 -6.26
C ARG A 100 -22.37 -9.61 -6.96
N THR A 101 -23.21 -8.71 -6.46
CA THR A 101 -24.46 -8.35 -7.14
C THR A 101 -24.08 -7.56 -8.40
N ASN A 102 -24.28 -8.16 -9.57
CA ASN A 102 -24.20 -7.43 -10.84
C ASN A 102 -25.42 -6.51 -10.91
N ILE A 103 -25.29 -5.29 -10.41
CA ILE A 103 -26.25 -4.24 -10.78
C ILE A 103 -25.97 -3.92 -12.24
N LYS A 104 -26.94 -4.26 -13.09
CA LYS A 104 -27.02 -3.85 -14.50
C LYS A 104 -26.99 -2.33 -14.63
#